data_AF-A0A3B9KZK6-F1
#
_entry.id   AF-A0A3B9KZK6-F1
#
_cell.length_a   1.000
_cell.length_b   1.000
_cell.length_c   1.000
_cell.angle_alpha   90.00
_cell.angle_beta   90.00
_cell.angle_gamma   90.00
#
_symmetry.space_group_name_H-M   'P 1'
#
loop_
_entity.id
_entity.type
_entity.pdbx_description
1 polymer ?
#
loop_
_entity_poly.entity_id
_entity_poly.type
_entity_poly.pdbx_seq_one_letter_code
_entity_poly.pdbx_strand_id
1 'polypeptide(L)'
;SLAHRLRGRKQLTDRERYPRILHELGADDLQALGEEYVETTRIHRQGAAFFTDKMPNNFRHIGLIHLILPNAKIIDARRHPMDCCWSGFKQLFAEGQEFTYSLEDIGNYYRGYVDLMAHWERVLPEGRILRVQHEDVLDDLGGQVRRILDYCGLPFDQACVDFHKTDRAVRTASSEQVRKPINKSGVEQWRPYEAHLEPLKTALGPALTHYRD
;
A
#
# COMPACT_ATOMS: atom_id res chain seq x y z
N SER A 1 -17.19 -0.27 -0.68
CA SER A 1 -16.14 -0.92 -1.50
C SER A 1 -16.58 -2.34 -1.89
N LEU A 2 -15.96 -2.94 -2.92
CA LEU A 2 -16.24 -4.33 -3.37
C LEU A 2 -16.13 -5.35 -2.22
N ALA A 3 -15.04 -5.27 -1.42
CA ALA A 3 -14.86 -6.12 -0.25
C ALA A 3 -16.00 -5.98 0.77
N HIS A 4 -16.58 -4.79 0.94
CA HIS A 4 -17.74 -4.59 1.82
C HIS A 4 -19.00 -5.27 1.28
N ARG A 5 -19.24 -5.23 -0.05
CA ARG A 5 -20.36 -5.98 -0.67
C ARG A 5 -20.19 -7.49 -0.46
N LEU A 6 -18.97 -8.00 -0.61
CA LEU A 6 -18.64 -9.42 -0.41
C LEU A 6 -18.80 -9.88 1.05
N ARG A 7 -18.80 -8.96 2.04
CA ARG A 7 -19.14 -9.29 3.43
C ARG A 7 -20.63 -9.65 3.63
N GLY A 8 -21.51 -9.27 2.70
CA GLY A 8 -22.96 -9.49 2.83
C GLY A 8 -23.63 -8.63 3.93
N ARG A 9 -24.89 -8.95 4.27
CA ARG A 9 -25.62 -8.34 5.41
C ARG A 9 -25.26 -9.09 6.70
N LYS A 10 -24.85 -8.37 7.76
CA LYS A 10 -24.50 -8.98 9.08
C LYS A 10 -25.67 -9.81 9.63
N GLN A 11 -25.56 -11.13 9.57
CA GLN A 11 -26.28 -12.05 10.46
C GLN A 11 -25.35 -12.33 11.66
N LEU A 12 -25.86 -12.26 12.89
CA LEU A 12 -25.09 -12.36 14.14
C LEU A 12 -24.33 -13.69 14.33
N THR A 13 -24.57 -14.68 13.48
CA THR A 13 -24.04 -16.05 13.60
C THR A 13 -22.99 -16.43 12.57
N ASP A 14 -22.74 -15.61 11.54
CA ASP A 14 -21.77 -15.95 10.49
C ASP A 14 -20.37 -15.48 10.87
N ARG A 15 -19.43 -16.43 10.94
CA ARG A 15 -18.00 -16.13 10.81
C ARG A 15 -17.82 -15.24 9.58
N GLU A 16 -17.01 -14.18 9.67
CA GLU A 16 -16.91 -13.15 8.60
C GLU A 16 -16.82 -13.77 7.20
N ARG A 17 -17.81 -13.45 6.35
CA ARG A 17 -17.97 -14.04 5.01
C ARG A 17 -16.83 -13.70 4.06
N TYR A 18 -16.25 -12.51 4.19
CA TYR A 18 -15.01 -12.14 3.48
C TYR A 18 -13.81 -12.34 4.42
N PRO A 19 -12.68 -12.93 3.97
CA PRO A 19 -12.38 -13.32 2.58
C PRO A 19 -12.84 -14.73 2.16
N ARG A 20 -13.54 -15.47 3.01
CA ARG A 20 -13.87 -16.90 2.77
C ARG A 20 -14.72 -17.16 1.51
N ILE A 21 -15.65 -16.25 1.22
CA ILE A 21 -16.52 -16.29 0.03
C ILE A 21 -15.73 -16.37 -1.28
N LEU A 22 -14.46 -15.96 -1.30
CA LEU A 22 -13.64 -16.05 -2.51
C LEU A 22 -13.47 -17.49 -3.00
N HIS A 23 -13.60 -18.50 -2.13
CA HIS A 23 -13.58 -19.92 -2.52
C HIS A 23 -14.89 -20.39 -3.17
N GLU A 24 -15.98 -19.63 -3.04
CA GLU A 24 -17.30 -19.94 -3.57
C GLU A 24 -17.55 -19.26 -4.93
N LEU A 25 -16.72 -18.28 -5.31
CA LEU A 25 -16.89 -17.53 -6.56
C LEU A 25 -16.42 -18.35 -7.76
N GLY A 26 -17.28 -18.47 -8.77
CA GLY A 26 -16.93 -19.07 -10.06
C GLY A 26 -16.09 -18.13 -10.92
N ALA A 27 -15.58 -18.65 -12.04
CA ALA A 27 -14.81 -17.86 -13.01
C ALA A 27 -15.64 -16.67 -13.55
N ASP A 28 -16.91 -16.90 -13.87
CA ASP A 28 -17.82 -15.86 -14.38
C ASP A 28 -18.07 -14.75 -13.34
N ASP A 29 -18.20 -15.11 -12.06
CA ASP A 29 -18.35 -14.13 -10.98
C ASP A 29 -17.08 -13.26 -10.86
N LEU A 30 -15.90 -13.89 -10.86
CA LEU A 30 -14.63 -13.17 -10.76
C LEU A 30 -14.40 -12.24 -11.95
N GLN A 31 -14.73 -12.70 -13.16
CA GLN A 31 -14.66 -11.87 -14.36
C GLN A 31 -15.61 -10.68 -14.27
N ALA A 32 -16.87 -10.90 -13.90
CA ALA A 32 -17.85 -9.83 -13.75
C ALA A 32 -17.42 -8.79 -12.70
N LEU A 33 -16.83 -9.23 -11.58
CA LEU A 33 -16.27 -8.33 -10.56
C LEU A 33 -15.08 -7.51 -11.09
N GLY A 34 -14.22 -8.11 -11.91
CA GLY A 34 -13.10 -7.45 -12.57
C GLY A 34 -13.58 -6.38 -13.54
N GLU A 35 -14.51 -6.73 -14.42
CA GLU A 35 -15.13 -5.82 -15.39
C GLU A 35 -15.86 -4.67 -14.70
N GLU A 36 -16.62 -4.95 -13.63
CA GLU A 36 -17.29 -3.93 -12.82
C GLU A 36 -16.27 -2.96 -12.21
N TYR A 37 -15.18 -3.47 -11.62
CA TYR A 37 -14.13 -2.62 -11.07
C TYR A 37 -13.48 -1.77 -12.18
N VAL A 38 -13.28 -2.34 -13.37
CA VAL A 38 -12.69 -1.62 -14.50
C VAL A 38 -13.60 -0.49 -14.98
N GLU A 39 -14.91 -0.75 -15.07
CA GLU A 39 -15.89 0.22 -15.53
C GLU A 39 -16.11 1.34 -14.49
N THR A 40 -16.32 0.97 -13.23
CA THR A 40 -16.59 1.94 -12.16
C THR A 40 -15.41 2.89 -11.91
N THR A 41 -14.18 2.45 -12.18
CA THR A 41 -12.98 3.30 -12.06
C THR A 41 -12.66 4.10 -13.32
N ARG A 42 -13.43 3.96 -14.42
CA ARG A 42 -13.21 4.68 -15.70
C ARG A 42 -13.13 6.20 -15.51
N ILE A 43 -13.94 6.76 -14.61
CA ILE A 43 -13.96 8.19 -14.29
C ILE A 43 -12.62 8.74 -13.79
N HIS A 44 -11.75 7.88 -13.24
CA HIS A 44 -10.45 8.25 -12.70
C HIS A 44 -9.31 8.14 -13.71
N ARG A 45 -9.56 7.58 -14.91
CA ARG A 45 -8.50 7.23 -15.87
C ARG A 45 -8.25 8.29 -16.93
N GLN A 46 -9.20 9.20 -17.15
CA GLN A 46 -9.09 10.26 -18.18
C GLN A 46 -8.69 9.71 -19.57
N GLY A 47 -9.12 8.49 -19.92
CA GLY A 47 -8.78 7.83 -21.19
C GLY A 47 -7.37 7.20 -21.25
N ALA A 48 -6.59 7.21 -20.17
CA ALA A 48 -5.28 6.58 -20.12
C ALA A 48 -5.37 5.04 -20.26
N ALA A 49 -4.38 4.46 -20.95
CA ALA A 49 -4.28 3.00 -21.15
C ALA A 49 -4.01 2.23 -19.85
N PHE A 50 -3.31 2.87 -18.90
CA PHE A 50 -3.02 2.33 -17.58
C PHE A 50 -3.51 3.30 -16.50
N PHE A 51 -3.82 2.79 -15.33
CA PHE A 51 -4.14 3.61 -14.15
C PHE A 51 -3.58 2.96 -12.89
N THR A 52 -3.41 3.78 -11.86
CA THR A 52 -2.92 3.36 -10.55
C THR A 52 -4.03 3.50 -9.52
N ASP A 53 -4.38 2.42 -8.82
CA ASP A 53 -5.14 2.48 -7.57
C ASP A 53 -4.16 2.49 -6.39
N LYS A 54 -4.05 3.65 -5.73
CA LYS A 54 -3.19 3.84 -4.56
C LYS A 54 -4.04 4.04 -3.31
N MET A 55 -4.22 2.96 -2.57
CA MET A 55 -4.79 2.96 -1.23
C MET A 55 -3.93 2.09 -0.30
N PRO A 56 -3.34 2.63 0.79
CA PRO A 56 -2.45 1.87 1.67
C PRO A 56 -3.06 0.58 2.20
N ASN A 57 -4.38 0.53 2.41
CA ASN A 57 -5.08 -0.64 2.94
C ASN A 57 -5.36 -1.76 1.90
N ASN A 58 -4.99 -1.57 0.63
CA ASN A 58 -5.24 -2.57 -0.42
C ASN A 58 -4.48 -3.89 -0.21
N PHE A 59 -3.39 -3.91 0.58
CA PHE A 59 -2.62 -5.14 0.86
C PHE A 59 -3.48 -6.26 1.46
N ARG A 60 -4.54 -5.91 2.22
CA ARG A 60 -5.50 -6.86 2.80
C ARG A 60 -6.34 -7.57 1.74
N HIS A 61 -6.38 -7.02 0.53
CA HIS A 61 -7.26 -7.43 -0.57
C HIS A 61 -6.49 -7.98 -1.78
N ILE A 62 -5.17 -8.16 -1.68
CA ILE A 62 -4.33 -8.64 -2.78
C ILE A 62 -4.83 -9.96 -3.37
N GLY A 63 -5.28 -10.91 -2.53
CA GLY A 63 -5.88 -12.15 -3.02
C GLY A 63 -7.10 -11.92 -3.92
N LEU A 64 -8.01 -11.02 -3.54
CA LEU A 64 -9.14 -10.64 -4.40
C LEU A 64 -8.67 -9.93 -5.67
N ILE A 65 -7.76 -8.95 -5.55
CA ILE A 65 -7.20 -8.21 -6.68
C ILE A 65 -6.60 -9.17 -7.71
N HIS A 66 -5.85 -10.17 -7.26
CA HIS A 66 -5.24 -11.17 -8.13
C HIS A 66 -6.30 -11.99 -8.89
N LEU A 67 -7.40 -12.36 -8.21
CA LEU A 67 -8.47 -13.17 -8.80
C LEU A 67 -9.28 -12.38 -9.85
N ILE A 68 -9.61 -11.11 -9.57
CA ILE A 68 -10.49 -10.31 -10.45
C ILE A 68 -9.73 -9.46 -11.47
N LEU A 69 -8.43 -9.20 -11.24
CA LEU A 69 -7.55 -8.42 -12.11
C LEU A 69 -6.22 -9.17 -12.29
N PRO A 70 -6.21 -10.29 -13.03
CA PRO A 70 -5.03 -11.17 -13.14
C PRO A 70 -3.82 -10.51 -13.81
N ASN A 71 -3.99 -9.34 -14.45
CA ASN A 71 -2.90 -8.56 -15.04
C ASN A 71 -2.44 -7.40 -14.15
N ALA A 72 -3.03 -7.20 -12.98
CA ALA A 72 -2.62 -6.16 -12.06
C ALA A 72 -1.19 -6.39 -11.57
N LYS A 73 -0.42 -5.29 -11.55
CA LYS A 73 0.92 -5.21 -10.97
C LYS A 73 0.78 -4.62 -9.57
N ILE A 74 1.34 -5.29 -8.57
CA ILE A 74 1.33 -4.78 -7.20
C ILE A 74 2.70 -4.17 -6.89
N ILE A 75 2.72 -2.94 -6.39
CA ILE A 75 3.92 -2.29 -5.87
C ILE A 75 3.74 -2.15 -4.37
N ASP A 76 4.61 -2.79 -3.62
CA ASP A 76 4.67 -2.72 -2.16
C ASP A 76 5.68 -1.65 -1.74
N ALA A 77 5.18 -0.44 -1.46
CA ALA A 77 6.00 0.67 -1.02
C ALA A 77 6.25 0.58 0.49
N ARG A 78 7.48 0.19 0.86
CA ARG A 78 7.93 0.02 2.24
C ARG A 78 8.79 1.18 2.70
N ARG A 79 8.83 1.38 4.02
CA ARG A 79 9.64 2.40 4.68
C ARG A 79 10.17 1.86 6.00
N HIS A 80 11.23 2.45 6.56
CA HIS A 80 11.67 2.10 7.89
C HIS A 80 10.48 2.09 8.89
N PRO A 81 10.28 1.02 9.69
CA PRO A 81 9.08 0.86 10.51
C PRO A 81 8.86 1.99 11.51
N MET A 82 9.92 2.44 12.21
CA MET A 82 9.82 3.57 13.14
C MET A 82 9.39 4.86 12.43
N ASP A 83 9.94 5.15 11.25
CA ASP A 83 9.55 6.33 10.47
C ASP A 83 8.09 6.26 10.02
N CYS A 84 7.68 5.09 9.53
CA CYS A 84 6.33 4.85 9.02
C CYS A 84 5.29 5.01 10.14
N CYS A 85 5.48 4.28 11.25
CA CYS A 85 4.58 4.30 12.38
C CYS A 85 4.58 5.67 13.07
N TRP A 86 5.74 6.30 13.30
CA TRP A 86 5.78 7.63 13.90
C TRP A 86 5.04 8.67 13.04
N SER A 87 5.23 8.62 11.72
CA SER A 87 4.51 9.51 10.80
C SER A 87 3.00 9.29 10.86
N GLY A 88 2.54 8.03 10.99
CA GLY A 88 1.12 7.72 11.16
C GLY A 88 0.59 8.23 12.50
N PHE A 89 1.32 7.98 13.59
CA PHE A 89 0.91 8.34 14.95
C PHE A 89 0.67 9.83 15.15
N LYS A 90 1.52 10.68 14.55
CA LYS A 90 1.40 12.14 14.68
C LYS A 90 0.44 12.78 13.67
N GLN A 91 -0.08 12.01 12.71
CA GLN A 91 -0.96 12.52 11.67
C GLN A 91 -2.41 12.41 12.11
N LEU A 92 -3.14 13.53 12.07
CA LEU A 92 -4.59 13.51 12.22
C LEU A 92 -5.23 13.04 10.91
N PHE A 93 -5.84 11.85 10.93
CA PHE A 93 -6.63 11.29 9.84
C PHE A 93 -8.12 11.58 10.03
N ALA A 94 -8.84 11.80 8.94
CA ALA A 94 -10.27 12.08 8.97
C ALA A 94 -11.11 10.86 9.40
N GLU A 95 -10.77 9.66 8.91
CA GLU A 95 -11.48 8.41 9.22
C GLU A 95 -10.63 7.16 8.87
N GLY A 96 -10.92 6.02 9.52
CA GLY A 96 -10.50 4.69 9.07
C GLY A 96 -9.05 4.31 9.35
N GLN A 97 -8.34 5.11 10.14
CA GLN A 97 -6.94 4.90 10.56
C GLN A 97 -6.82 4.93 12.09
N GLU A 98 -7.83 4.46 12.82
CA GLU A 98 -7.92 4.55 14.29
C GLU A 98 -6.76 3.84 14.99
N PHE A 99 -6.21 2.77 14.37
CA PHE A 99 -5.03 2.06 14.86
C PHE A 99 -3.78 2.95 14.97
N THR A 100 -3.78 4.13 14.32
CA THR A 100 -2.62 5.02 14.35
C THR A 100 -2.46 5.76 15.67
N TYR A 101 -3.50 5.85 16.51
CA TYR A 101 -3.48 6.66 17.73
C TYR A 101 -3.05 5.88 18.99
N SER A 102 -2.49 4.68 18.81
CA SER A 102 -1.83 3.89 19.86
C SER A 102 -0.51 3.38 19.30
N LEU A 103 0.58 3.58 20.05
CA LEU A 103 1.92 3.12 19.67
C LEU A 103 1.97 1.59 19.54
N GLU A 104 1.21 0.88 20.37
CA GLU A 104 1.10 -0.57 20.30
C GLU A 104 0.28 -1.01 19.07
N ASP A 105 -0.89 -0.39 18.85
CA ASP A 105 -1.77 -0.78 17.75
C ASP A 105 -1.13 -0.51 16.39
N ILE A 106 -0.47 0.63 16.21
CA ILE A 106 0.20 0.95 14.96
C ILE A 106 1.41 0.04 14.69
N GLY A 107 2.14 -0.35 15.74
CA GLY A 107 3.22 -1.32 15.63
C GLY A 107 2.72 -2.72 15.27
N ASN A 108 1.68 -3.18 15.97
CA ASN A 108 1.01 -4.46 15.67
C ASN A 108 0.41 -4.48 14.26
N TYR A 109 -0.17 -3.36 13.84
CA TYR A 109 -0.73 -3.21 12.50
C TYR A 109 0.36 -3.30 11.42
N TYR A 110 1.47 -2.59 11.61
CA TYR A 110 2.59 -2.64 10.69
C TYR A 110 3.18 -4.05 10.60
N ARG A 111 3.38 -4.74 11.73
CA ARG A 111 3.84 -6.13 11.76
C ARG A 111 2.88 -7.06 11.01
N GLY A 112 1.58 -6.95 11.25
CA GLY A 112 0.57 -7.72 10.54
C GLY A 112 0.53 -7.44 9.03
N TYR A 113 0.82 -6.19 8.61
CA TYR A 113 1.02 -5.85 7.22
C TYR A 113 2.24 -6.58 6.62
N VAL A 114 3.40 -6.55 7.28
CA VAL A 114 4.61 -7.24 6.83
C VAL A 114 4.37 -8.75 6.72
N ASP A 115 3.76 -9.36 7.74
CA ASP A 115 3.43 -10.79 7.75
C ASP A 115 2.50 -11.17 6.60
N LEU A 116 1.49 -10.33 6.32
CA LEU A 116 0.54 -10.57 5.23
C LEU A 116 1.18 -10.39 3.86
N MET A 117 2.08 -9.42 3.69
CA MET A 117 2.85 -9.27 2.45
C MET A 117 3.78 -10.46 2.20
N ALA A 118 4.45 -10.97 3.24
CA ALA A 118 5.27 -12.18 3.14
C ALA A 118 4.42 -13.40 2.74
N HIS A 119 3.18 -13.51 3.26
CA HIS A 119 2.23 -14.51 2.79
C HIS A 119 1.94 -14.36 1.28
N TRP A 120 1.64 -13.15 0.81
CA TRP A 120 1.32 -12.92 -0.60
C TRP A 120 2.49 -13.21 -1.54
N GLU A 121 3.71 -12.81 -1.17
CA GLU A 121 4.92 -13.13 -1.93
C GLU A 121 5.14 -14.65 -2.05
N ARG A 122 4.74 -15.43 -1.03
CA ARG A 122 4.86 -16.89 -1.04
C ARG A 122 3.79 -17.59 -1.89
N VAL A 123 2.56 -17.09 -1.92
CA VAL A 123 1.42 -17.80 -2.53
C VAL A 123 1.06 -17.31 -3.93
N LEU A 124 1.48 -16.12 -4.32
CA LEU A 124 1.25 -15.61 -5.67
C LEU A 124 2.37 -16.05 -6.63
N PRO A 125 2.08 -16.07 -7.95
CA PRO A 125 3.13 -16.26 -8.94
C PRO A 125 4.30 -15.29 -8.76
N GLU A 126 5.50 -15.72 -9.14
CA GLU A 126 6.69 -14.88 -9.11
C GLU A 126 6.49 -13.62 -9.96
N GLY A 127 7.03 -12.48 -9.51
CA GLY A 127 6.92 -11.21 -10.22
C GLY A 127 5.54 -10.55 -10.15
N ARG A 128 4.66 -10.96 -9.22
CA ARG A 128 3.37 -10.30 -8.96
C ARG A 128 3.44 -9.10 -8.03
N ILE A 129 4.47 -9.04 -7.20
CA ILE A 129 4.70 -7.98 -6.23
C ILE A 129 6.12 -7.46 -6.42
N LEU A 130 6.24 -6.14 -6.64
CA LEU A 130 7.51 -5.43 -6.58
C LEU A 130 7.61 -4.69 -5.25
N ARG A 131 8.56 -5.09 -4.42
CA ARG A 131 8.89 -4.33 -3.21
C ARG A 131 9.78 -3.14 -3.55
N VAL A 132 9.39 -1.96 -3.09
CA VAL A 132 10.11 -0.69 -3.27
C VAL A 132 10.36 -0.08 -1.90
N GLN A 133 11.63 -0.05 -1.47
CA GLN A 133 12.03 0.54 -0.20
C GLN A 133 12.23 2.04 -0.36
N HIS A 134 11.56 2.84 0.48
CA HIS A 134 11.59 4.29 0.44
C HIS A 134 13.02 4.85 0.53
N GLU A 135 13.84 4.29 1.41
CA GLU A 135 15.23 4.71 1.59
C GLU A 135 16.05 4.51 0.31
N ASP A 136 15.81 3.44 -0.45
CA ASP A 136 16.50 3.21 -1.73
C ASP A 136 16.05 4.23 -2.80
N VAL A 137 14.79 4.69 -2.74
CA VAL A 137 14.29 5.77 -3.62
C VAL A 137 14.93 7.11 -3.25
N LEU A 138 15.17 7.37 -1.96
CA LEU A 138 15.87 8.56 -1.50
C LEU A 138 17.35 8.57 -1.92
N ASP A 139 17.98 7.39 -1.96
CA ASP A 139 19.40 7.24 -2.30
C ASP A 139 19.64 7.21 -3.82
N ASP A 140 18.75 6.59 -4.60
CA ASP A 140 18.81 6.54 -6.05
C ASP A 140 17.42 6.59 -6.70
N LEU A 141 16.87 7.81 -6.82
CA LEU A 141 15.57 8.03 -7.46
C LEU A 141 15.56 7.54 -8.92
N GLY A 142 16.65 7.79 -9.66
CA GLY A 142 16.73 7.46 -11.09
C GLY A 142 16.70 5.95 -11.32
N GLY A 143 17.50 5.19 -10.57
CA GLY A 143 17.53 3.73 -10.64
C GLY A 143 16.22 3.10 -10.17
N GLN A 144 15.62 3.59 -9.07
CA GLN A 144 14.34 3.05 -8.60
C GLN A 144 13.19 3.35 -9.56
N VAL A 145 13.14 4.54 -10.19
CA VAL A 145 12.15 4.85 -11.23
C VAL A 145 12.26 3.88 -12.41
N ARG A 146 13.49 3.62 -12.91
CA ARG A 146 13.70 2.64 -13.99
C ARG A 146 13.20 1.26 -13.59
N ARG A 147 13.60 0.78 -12.40
CA ARG A 147 13.19 -0.53 -11.87
C ARG A 147 11.66 -0.67 -11.76
N ILE A 148 10.96 0.38 -11.34
CA ILE A 148 9.49 0.39 -11.25
C ILE A 148 8.85 0.37 -12.65
N LEU A 149 9.35 1.17 -13.59
CA LEU A 149 8.83 1.20 -14.96
C LEU A 149 9.08 -0.10 -15.71
N ASP A 150 10.27 -0.71 -15.55
CA ASP A 150 10.61 -2.01 -16.12
C ASP A 150 9.66 -3.11 -15.61
N TYR A 151 9.38 -3.13 -14.30
CA TYR A 151 8.42 -4.06 -13.70
C TYR A 151 6.99 -3.90 -14.27
N CYS A 152 6.60 -2.66 -14.57
CA CYS A 152 5.33 -2.31 -15.20
C CYS A 152 5.33 -2.54 -16.73
N GLY A 153 6.48 -2.80 -17.36
CA GLY A 153 6.61 -2.89 -18.82
C GLY A 153 6.44 -1.54 -19.52
N LEU A 154 6.83 -0.44 -18.88
CA LEU A 154 6.71 0.92 -19.39
C LEU A 154 8.10 1.50 -19.74
N PRO A 155 8.19 2.34 -20.80
CA PRO A 155 9.44 3.03 -21.11
C PRO A 155 9.80 4.04 -20.02
N PHE A 156 11.10 4.33 -19.88
CA PHE A 156 11.57 5.38 -18.99
C PHE A 156 11.01 6.75 -19.42
N ASP A 157 10.50 7.51 -18.45
CA ASP A 157 10.06 8.91 -18.63
C ASP A 157 10.73 9.80 -17.56
N GLN A 158 11.41 10.85 -18.01
CA GLN A 158 12.07 11.82 -17.12
C GLN A 158 11.06 12.53 -16.21
N ALA A 159 9.80 12.67 -16.63
CA ALA A 159 8.73 13.24 -15.81
C ALA A 159 8.48 12.45 -14.52
N CYS A 160 8.82 11.15 -14.47
CA CYS A 160 8.74 10.35 -13.26
C CYS A 160 9.80 10.73 -12.21
N VAL A 161 10.99 11.16 -12.65
CA VAL A 161 12.05 11.70 -11.77
C VAL A 161 11.71 13.14 -11.38
N ASP A 162 11.18 13.90 -12.33
CA ASP A 162 10.74 15.29 -12.15
C ASP A 162 9.31 15.40 -11.60
N PHE A 163 8.87 14.42 -10.79
CA PHE A 163 7.49 14.30 -10.30
C PHE A 163 6.94 15.58 -9.65
N HIS A 164 7.82 16.35 -8.99
CA HIS A 164 7.49 17.58 -8.27
C HIS A 164 7.07 18.73 -9.20
N LYS A 165 7.35 18.63 -10.51
CA LYS A 165 6.93 19.61 -11.53
C LYS A 165 5.50 19.40 -12.05
N THR A 166 4.79 18.37 -11.58
CA THR A 166 3.43 18.10 -12.05
C THR A 166 2.42 19.14 -11.54
N ASP A 167 1.57 19.64 -12.44
CA ASP A 167 0.47 20.54 -12.09
C ASP A 167 -0.76 19.82 -11.53
N ARG A 168 -0.76 18.48 -11.57
CA ARG A 168 -1.90 17.67 -11.10
C ARG A 168 -2.15 17.89 -9.60
N ALA A 169 -3.41 17.96 -9.23
CA ALA A 169 -3.81 18.01 -7.82
C ALA A 169 -3.37 16.75 -7.06
N VAL A 170 -2.54 16.91 -6.04
CA VAL A 170 -2.15 15.85 -5.09
C VAL A 170 -3.08 15.90 -3.89
N ARG A 171 -4.01 14.93 -3.78
CA ARG A 171 -5.03 14.85 -2.72
C ARG A 171 -4.63 13.84 -1.64
N THR A 172 -3.53 14.10 -0.93
CA THR A 172 -3.05 13.26 0.18
C THR A 172 -2.62 14.14 1.36
N ALA A 173 -2.57 13.56 2.56
CA ALA A 173 -2.01 14.23 3.75
C ALA A 173 -0.54 14.66 3.57
N SER A 174 0.15 14.06 2.59
CA SER A 174 1.54 14.36 2.21
C SER A 174 1.68 15.32 1.02
N SER A 175 0.61 16.02 0.60
CA SER A 175 0.60 16.84 -0.62
C SER A 175 1.74 17.85 -0.70
N GLU A 176 2.02 18.56 0.39
CA GLU A 176 3.10 19.55 0.50
C GLU A 176 4.50 18.95 0.31
N GLN A 177 4.69 17.68 0.72
CA GLN A 177 5.97 16.99 0.57
C GLN A 177 6.20 16.56 -0.89
N VAL A 178 5.15 16.07 -1.56
CA VAL A 178 5.22 15.58 -2.95
C VAL A 178 5.49 16.71 -3.96
N ARG A 179 5.23 17.96 -3.59
CA ARG A 179 5.51 19.15 -4.42
C ARG A 179 6.97 19.62 -4.37
N LYS A 180 7.81 18.99 -3.56
CA LYS A 180 9.24 19.32 -3.44
C LYS A 180 10.07 18.23 -4.12
N PRO A 181 11.30 18.57 -4.58
CA PRO A 181 12.27 17.55 -4.96
C PRO A 181 12.47 16.53 -3.85
N ILE A 182 12.85 15.31 -4.23
CA ILE A 182 13.11 14.24 -3.28
C ILE A 182 14.17 14.69 -2.26
N ASN A 183 13.91 14.43 -0.98
CA ASN A 183 14.79 14.84 0.10
C ASN A 183 14.62 13.94 1.31
N LYS A 184 15.60 13.97 2.22
CA LYS A 184 15.66 13.13 3.41
C LYS A 184 15.02 13.78 4.66
N SER A 185 14.30 14.89 4.54
CA SER A 185 13.78 15.61 5.71
C SER A 185 12.71 14.83 6.49
N GLY A 186 12.09 13.84 5.85
CA GLY A 186 11.12 12.95 6.49
C GLY A 186 11.77 11.84 7.30
N VAL A 187 13.05 11.54 7.10
CA VAL A 187 13.76 10.39 7.69
C VAL A 187 14.10 10.65 9.14
N GLU A 188 13.97 9.63 9.98
CA GLU A 188 14.39 9.64 11.39
C GLU A 188 13.74 10.73 12.25
N GLN A 189 12.57 11.26 11.84
CA GLN A 189 11.82 12.27 12.62
C GLN A 189 11.35 11.77 14.00
N TRP A 190 11.43 10.47 14.25
CA TRP A 190 11.12 9.85 15.53
C TRP A 190 12.29 9.94 16.54
N ARG A 191 13.53 10.17 16.08
CA ARG A 191 14.74 10.19 16.94
C ARG A 191 14.64 11.11 18.14
N PRO A 192 14.15 12.37 18.02
CA PRO A 192 14.01 13.25 19.18
C PRO A 192 13.03 12.72 20.24
N TYR A 193 12.15 11.80 19.86
CA TYR A 193 11.11 11.21 20.71
C TYR A 193 11.41 9.77 21.09
N GLU A 194 12.58 9.24 20.72
CA GLU A 194 12.93 7.82 20.84
C GLU A 194 12.69 7.26 22.25
N ALA A 195 12.97 8.05 23.29
CA ALA A 195 12.75 7.68 24.69
C ALA A 195 11.28 7.36 25.04
N HIS A 196 10.31 7.80 24.24
CA HIS A 196 8.88 7.58 24.44
C HIS A 196 8.30 6.49 23.52
N LEU A 197 9.10 5.90 22.65
CA LEU A 197 8.63 4.99 21.60
C LEU A 197 8.89 3.51 21.91
N GLU A 198 9.18 3.18 23.15
CA GLU A 198 9.39 1.79 23.57
C GLU A 198 8.18 0.87 23.30
N PRO A 199 6.92 1.30 23.54
CA PRO A 199 5.76 0.48 23.19
C PRO A 199 5.70 0.16 21.69
N LEU A 200 6.07 1.13 20.84
CA LEU A 200 6.13 0.94 19.40
C LEU A 200 7.24 -0.04 18.99
N LYS A 201 8.46 0.12 19.52
CA LYS A 201 9.58 -0.80 19.26
C LYS A 201 9.21 -2.24 19.63
N THR A 202 8.60 -2.40 20.81
CA THR A 202 8.12 -3.70 21.30
C THR A 202 7.06 -4.29 20.38
N ALA A 203 6.05 -3.51 19.98
CA ALA A 203 4.97 -3.97 19.11
C ALA A 203 5.45 -4.30 17.68
N LEU A 204 6.43 -3.57 17.16
CA LEU A 204 7.05 -3.88 15.87
C LEU A 204 7.81 -5.21 15.89
N GLY A 205 8.48 -5.53 17.00
CA GLY A 205 9.22 -6.78 17.16
C GLY A 205 10.21 -7.02 16.02
N PRO A 206 10.27 -8.23 15.42
CA PRO A 206 11.20 -8.53 14.32
C PRO A 206 11.06 -7.63 13.09
N ALA A 207 9.87 -7.07 12.84
CA ALA A 207 9.66 -6.18 11.70
C ALA A 207 10.56 -4.94 11.78
N LEU A 208 11.00 -4.53 12.98
CA LEU A 208 11.91 -3.40 13.17
C LEU A 208 13.32 -3.65 12.63
N THR A 209 13.84 -4.87 12.75
CA THR A 209 15.22 -5.21 12.35
C THR A 209 15.28 -5.82 10.96
N HIS A 210 14.24 -6.54 10.55
CA HIS A 210 14.17 -7.29 9.29
C HIS A 210 13.43 -6.52 8.18
N TYR A 211 13.24 -5.20 8.31
CA TYR A 211 12.41 -4.44 7.36
C TYR A 211 12.97 -4.35 5.93
N ARG A 212 14.26 -4.67 5.74
CA ARG A 212 14.92 -4.75 4.43
C ARG A 212 14.95 -6.17 3.86
N ASP A 213 14.67 -7.17 4.69
CA ASP A 213 14.56 -8.57 4.28
C ASP A 213 13.23 -8.80 3.56
#